data_AF-A0A1V1T9Z9-F1
#
_entry.id   AF-A0A1V1T9Z9-F1
#
_cell.length_a   1.000
_cell.length_b   1.000
_cell.length_c   1.000
_cell.angle_alpha   90.00
_cell.angle_beta   90.00
_cell.angle_gamma   90.00
#
_symmetry.space_group_name_H-M   'P 1'
#
loop_
_entity.id
_entity.type
_entity.pdbx_description
1 polymer ?
#
loop_
_entity_poly.entity_id
_entity_poly.type
_entity_poly.pdbx_seq_one_letter_code
_entity_poly.pdbx_strand_id
1 'polypeptide(L)'
;MDYSCDEYDRYLHDPEFQSKAQINKKHQEAQASRDEQLNQSIREAEDLFAQSIMTEHQASQARLAAEIDRRRIAEEKAAREAQRLREEEKSRKLLKRKRQEEKLTNQSIRRLTRPCPGCRVPIQKRGGCDHMHCTECDLRFSWSRASW
;
A
#
# COMPACT_ATOMS: atom_id res chain seq x y z
N MET A 1 0.28 23.83 76.25
CA MET A 1 1.67 23.46 76.57
C MET A 1 1.72 23.39 78.07
N ASP A 2 1.60 22.19 78.64
CA ASP A 2 1.64 22.01 80.09
C ASP A 2 3.05 21.50 80.40
N TYR A 3 3.96 22.42 80.71
CA TYR A 3 5.30 22.06 81.18
C TYR A 3 5.13 21.59 82.62
N SER A 4 5.72 20.46 82.99
CA SER A 4 5.83 20.17 84.42
C SER A 4 6.68 21.25 85.09
N CYS A 5 6.46 21.53 86.37
CA CYS A 5 7.22 22.57 87.09
C CYS A 5 8.74 22.41 86.92
N ASP A 6 9.25 21.16 86.90
CA ASP A 6 10.66 20.83 86.70
C ASP A 6 11.19 21.13 85.28
N GLU A 7 10.33 21.07 84.25
CA GLU A 7 10.70 21.42 82.87
C GLU A 7 10.69 22.93 82.64
N TYR A 8 9.81 23.65 83.34
CA TYR A 8 9.71 25.11 83.29
C TYR A 8 10.89 25.79 84.00
N ASP A 9 11.30 25.27 85.16
CA ASP A 9 12.48 25.78 85.88
C ASP A 9 13.78 25.59 85.07
N ARG A 10 13.92 24.48 84.32
CA ARG A 10 15.06 24.30 83.40
C ARG A 10 15.07 25.29 82.25
N TYR A 11 13.89 25.62 81.71
CA TYR A 11 13.76 26.59 80.62
C TYR A 11 14.14 28.02 81.06
N LEU A 12 13.85 28.39 82.32
CA LEU A 12 14.26 29.69 82.88
C LEU A 12 15.79 29.82 83.05
N HIS A 13 16.51 28.70 83.14
CA HIS A 13 17.96 28.65 83.24
C HIS A 13 18.69 28.39 81.90
N ASP A 14 17.99 27.85 80.91
CA ASP A 14 18.50 27.62 79.54
C ASP A 14 17.40 27.93 78.51
N PRO A 15 17.46 29.09 77.82
CA PRO A 15 16.48 29.48 76.82
C PRO A 15 16.39 28.55 75.60
N GLU A 16 17.39 27.70 75.36
CA GLU A 16 17.37 26.71 74.28
C GLU A 16 16.72 25.38 74.68
N PHE A 17 16.35 25.20 75.95
CA PHE A 17 15.80 23.94 76.45
C PHE A 17 14.51 23.53 75.71
N GLN A 18 14.55 22.36 75.07
CA GLN A 18 13.40 21.75 74.40
C GLN A 18 12.90 20.57 75.21
N SER A 19 11.58 20.50 75.42
CA SER A 19 10.99 19.34 76.10
C SER A 19 11.06 18.09 75.21
N LYS A 20 11.04 16.91 75.82
CA LYS A 20 11.03 15.63 75.08
C LYS A 20 9.85 15.55 74.10
N ALA A 21 8.70 16.13 74.45
CA ALA A 21 7.54 16.19 73.57
C ALA A 21 7.80 17.05 72.32
N GLN A 22 8.49 18.18 72.45
CA GLN A 22 8.86 19.04 71.33
C GLN A 22 9.88 18.35 70.41
N ILE A 23 10.88 17.69 70.99
CA ILE A 23 11.89 16.94 70.24
C ILE A 23 11.23 15.80 69.44
N ASN A 24 10.36 15.01 70.09
CA ASN A 24 9.64 13.91 69.44
C ASN A 24 8.72 14.41 68.33
N LYS A 25 8.01 15.52 68.55
CA LYS A 25 7.17 16.16 67.52
C LYS A 25 8.00 16.60 66.31
N LYS A 26 9.15 17.26 66.53
CA LYS A 26 10.08 17.63 65.44
C LYS A 26 10.59 16.41 64.66
N HIS A 27 10.90 15.32 65.36
CA HIS A 27 11.31 14.07 64.71
C HIS A 27 10.19 13.44 63.88
N GLN A 28 8.96 13.41 64.41
CA GLN A 28 7.79 12.91 63.69
C GLN A 28 7.48 13.75 62.45
N GLU A 29 7.53 15.07 62.55
CA GLU A 29 7.33 15.99 61.42
C GLU A 29 8.43 15.82 60.37
N ALA A 30 9.69 15.66 60.79
CA ALA A 30 10.81 15.40 59.87
C ALA A 30 10.69 14.04 59.17
N GLN A 31 10.19 13.02 59.87
CA GLN A 31 9.91 11.69 59.30
C GLN A 31 8.76 11.77 58.30
N ALA A 32 7.63 12.38 58.68
CA ALA A 32 6.47 12.55 57.81
C ALA A 32 6.85 13.31 56.52
N SER A 33 7.67 14.37 56.63
CA SER A 33 8.15 15.10 55.46
C SER A 33 9.04 14.25 54.54
N ARG A 34 9.86 13.36 55.10
CA ARG A 34 10.72 12.44 54.32
C ARG A 34 9.88 11.37 53.63
N ASP A 35 8.89 10.84 54.32
CA ASP A 35 7.98 9.83 53.78
C ASP A 35 7.11 10.42 52.66
N GLU A 36 6.65 11.66 52.80
CA GLU A 36 5.95 12.41 51.75
C GLU A 36 6.83 12.56 50.51
N GLN A 37 8.09 13.00 50.67
CA GLN A 37 9.06 13.14 49.58
C GLN A 37 9.36 11.80 48.89
N LEU A 38 9.51 10.73 49.67
CA LEU A 38 9.74 9.39 49.13
C LEU A 38 8.52 8.92 48.33
N ASN A 39 7.31 9.07 48.86
CA ASN A 39 6.07 8.69 48.19
C ASN A 39 5.82 9.52 46.93
N GLN A 40 6.25 10.77 46.90
CA GLN A 40 6.20 11.59 45.70
C GLN A 40 7.17 11.06 44.63
N SER A 41 8.42 10.79 45.01
CA SER A 41 9.43 10.22 44.12
C SER A 41 9.01 8.86 43.54
N ILE A 42 8.39 8.00 44.35
CA ILE A 42 7.86 6.71 43.90
C ILE A 42 6.78 6.92 42.83
N ARG A 43 5.81 7.80 43.08
CA ARG A 43 4.73 8.10 42.12
C ARG A 43 5.27 8.65 40.80
N GLU A 44 6.21 9.58 40.87
CA GLU A 44 6.86 10.14 39.68
C GLU A 44 7.60 9.05 38.89
N ALA A 45 8.30 8.15 39.57
CA ALA A 45 8.99 7.02 38.92
C ALA A 45 8.00 6.04 38.27
N GLU A 46 6.89 5.73 38.93
CA GLU A 46 5.81 4.89 38.38
C GLU A 46 5.18 5.51 37.13
N ASP A 47 4.88 6.80 37.15
CA ASP A 47 4.32 7.53 36.01
C ASP A 47 5.28 7.55 34.82
N LEU A 48 6.57 7.81 35.06
CA LEU A 48 7.59 7.78 34.02
C LEU A 48 7.73 6.38 33.40
N PHE A 49 7.72 5.35 34.22
CA PHE A 49 7.79 3.97 33.75
C PHE A 49 6.56 3.60 32.91
N ALA A 50 5.35 3.94 33.37
CA ALA A 50 4.12 3.72 32.63
C ALA A 50 4.15 4.45 31.27
N GLN A 51 4.62 5.70 31.23
CA GLN A 51 4.79 6.46 29.99
C GLN A 51 5.81 5.80 29.05
N SER A 52 6.94 5.31 29.57
CA SER A 52 7.95 4.60 28.78
C SER A 52 7.37 3.35 28.11
N ILE A 53 6.66 2.50 28.85
CA ILE A 53 6.04 1.29 28.29
C ILE A 53 5.01 1.65 27.22
N MET A 54 4.16 2.64 27.48
CA MET A 54 3.10 3.02 26.55
C MET A 54 3.66 3.58 25.24
N THR A 55 4.69 4.44 25.32
CA THR A 55 5.33 5.01 24.13
C THR A 55 6.07 3.95 23.31
N GLU A 56 6.78 3.02 23.97
CA GLU A 56 7.40 1.88 23.30
C GLU A 56 6.36 0.99 22.60
N HIS A 57 5.25 0.70 23.28
CA HIS A 57 4.17 -0.10 22.71
C HIS A 57 3.55 0.59 21.49
N GLN A 58 3.24 1.89 21.59
CA GLN A 58 2.72 2.68 20.47
C GLN A 58 3.71 2.73 19.30
N ALA A 59 5.01 2.92 19.58
CA ALA A 59 6.04 2.91 18.55
C ALA A 59 6.19 1.52 17.90
N SER A 60 6.03 0.44 18.66
CA SER A 60 5.98 -0.93 18.13
C SER A 60 4.77 -1.14 17.23
N GLN A 61 3.58 -0.75 17.68
CA GLN A 61 2.34 -0.83 16.90
C GLN A 61 2.42 0.00 15.61
N ALA A 62 2.95 1.22 15.68
CA ALA A 62 3.12 2.10 14.53
C ALA A 62 4.08 1.49 13.48
N ARG A 63 5.18 0.86 13.94
CA ARG A 63 6.11 0.13 13.06
C ARG A 63 5.42 -1.03 12.34
N LEU A 64 4.66 -1.84 13.07
CA LEU A 64 3.91 -2.95 12.50
C LEU A 64 2.85 -2.48 11.50
N ALA A 65 2.08 -1.44 11.85
CA ALA A 65 1.07 -0.87 10.96
C ALA A 65 1.69 -0.32 9.66
N ALA A 66 2.84 0.35 9.76
CA ALA A 66 3.57 0.85 8.59
C ALA A 66 4.11 -0.30 7.73
N GLU A 67 4.56 -1.41 8.33
CA GLU A 67 5.00 -2.59 7.59
C GLU A 67 3.84 -3.26 6.84
N ILE A 68 2.69 -3.43 7.49
CA ILE A 68 1.48 -3.97 6.88
C ILE A 68 1.04 -3.10 5.70
N ASP A 69 0.99 -1.77 5.86
CA ASP A 69 0.58 -0.88 4.79
C ASP A 69 1.57 -0.89 3.62
N ARG A 70 2.88 -0.91 3.90
CA ARG A 70 3.92 -1.07 2.86
C ARG A 70 3.73 -2.35 2.07
N ARG A 71 3.45 -3.47 2.75
CA ARG A 71 3.19 -4.75 2.09
C ARG A 71 1.93 -4.69 1.23
N ARG A 72 0.83 -4.16 1.75
CA ARG A 72 -0.43 -3.97 1.01
C ARG A 72 -0.21 -3.14 -0.26
N ILE A 73 0.50 -2.01 -0.15
CA ILE A 73 0.82 -1.15 -1.29
C ILE A 73 1.70 -1.87 -2.31
N ALA A 74 2.70 -2.64 -1.86
CA ALA A 74 3.56 -3.40 -2.75
C ALA A 74 2.79 -4.50 -3.50
N GLU A 75 1.93 -5.24 -2.81
CA GLU A 75 1.06 -6.27 -3.40
C GLU A 75 0.09 -5.67 -4.41
N GLU A 76 -0.53 -4.52 -4.10
CA GLU A 76 -1.43 -3.83 -5.02
C GLU A 76 -0.70 -3.34 -6.28
N LYS A 77 0.50 -2.77 -6.12
CA LYS A 77 1.34 -2.35 -7.25
C LYS A 77 1.74 -3.54 -8.13
N ALA A 78 2.20 -4.64 -7.52
CA ALA A 78 2.56 -5.85 -8.24
C ALA A 78 1.36 -6.46 -8.98
N ALA A 79 0.16 -6.46 -8.37
CA ALA A 79 -1.06 -6.93 -9.00
C ALA A 79 -1.45 -6.07 -10.22
N ARG A 80 -1.39 -4.74 -10.09
CA ARG A 80 -1.65 -3.80 -11.20
C ARG A 80 -0.67 -4.00 -12.35
N GLU A 81 0.61 -4.15 -12.05
CA GLU A 81 1.65 -4.41 -13.06
C GLU A 81 1.44 -5.76 -13.76
N ALA A 82 1.18 -6.82 -13.00
CA ALA A 82 0.89 -8.14 -13.55
C ALA A 82 -0.35 -8.13 -14.46
N GLN A 83 -1.39 -7.35 -14.11
CA GLN A 83 -2.56 -7.17 -14.97
C GLN A 83 -2.19 -6.48 -16.28
N ARG A 84 -1.42 -5.38 -16.24
CA ARG A 84 -0.97 -4.67 -17.44
C ARG A 84 -0.18 -5.59 -18.38
N LEU A 85 0.78 -6.35 -17.83
CA LEU A 85 1.57 -7.30 -18.62
C LEU A 85 0.70 -8.38 -19.27
N ARG A 86 -0.32 -8.90 -18.56
CA ARG A 86 -1.27 -9.87 -19.11
C ARG A 86 -2.11 -9.27 -20.24
N GLU A 87 -2.55 -8.03 -20.11
CA GLU A 87 -3.31 -7.33 -21.15
C GLU A 87 -2.47 -7.06 -22.40
N GLU A 88 -1.24 -6.58 -22.22
CA GLU A 88 -0.27 -6.37 -23.30
C GLU A 88 0.04 -7.69 -24.03
N GLU A 89 0.26 -8.78 -23.29
CA GLU A 89 0.50 -10.09 -23.88
C GLU A 89 -0.71 -10.60 -24.67
N LYS A 90 -1.92 -10.47 -24.10
CA LYS A 90 -3.17 -10.82 -24.79
C LYS A 90 -3.33 -10.00 -26.08
N SER A 91 -3.11 -8.70 -26.01
CA SER A 91 -3.18 -7.79 -27.16
C SER A 91 -2.19 -8.21 -28.25
N ARG A 92 -0.93 -8.47 -27.87
CA ARG A 92 0.12 -8.95 -28.79
C ARG A 92 -0.25 -10.29 -29.45
N LYS A 93 -0.77 -11.24 -28.68
CA LYS A 93 -1.26 -12.54 -29.19
C LYS A 93 -2.42 -12.35 -30.17
N LEU A 94 -3.38 -11.48 -29.84
CA LEU A 94 -4.52 -11.17 -30.69
C LEU A 94 -4.07 -10.54 -32.01
N LEU A 95 -3.18 -9.55 -31.97
CA LEU A 95 -2.59 -8.91 -33.15
C LEU A 95 -1.87 -9.93 -34.05
N LYS A 96 -1.11 -10.86 -33.46
CA LYS A 96 -0.44 -11.92 -34.21
C LYS A 96 -1.45 -12.85 -34.89
N ARG A 97 -2.52 -13.23 -34.19
CA ARG A 97 -3.59 -14.08 -34.76
C ARG A 97 -4.31 -13.39 -35.90
N LYS A 98 -4.73 -12.13 -35.71
CA LYS A 98 -5.36 -11.32 -36.76
C LYS A 98 -4.48 -11.21 -38.01
N ARG A 99 -3.18 -10.93 -37.85
CA ARG A 99 -2.23 -10.90 -38.98
C ARG A 99 -2.13 -12.24 -39.72
N GLN A 100 -2.22 -13.37 -39.01
CA GLN A 100 -2.21 -14.69 -39.63
C GLN A 100 -3.51 -14.95 -40.39
N GLU A 101 -4.66 -14.66 -39.77
CA GLU A 101 -5.98 -14.76 -40.40
C GLU A 101 -6.05 -13.88 -41.67
N GLU A 102 -5.62 -12.63 -41.61
CA GLU A 102 -5.55 -11.72 -42.76
C GLU A 102 -4.67 -12.27 -43.89
N LYS A 103 -3.51 -12.87 -43.56
CA LYS A 103 -2.64 -13.51 -44.57
C LYS A 103 -3.34 -14.67 -45.26
N LEU A 104 -4.00 -15.55 -44.50
CA LEU A 104 -4.73 -16.70 -45.05
C LEU A 104 -5.91 -16.24 -45.90
N THR A 105 -6.69 -15.27 -45.43
CA THR A 105 -7.80 -14.66 -46.17
C THR A 105 -7.31 -14.04 -47.47
N ASN A 106 -6.23 -13.25 -47.44
CA ASN A 106 -5.63 -12.65 -48.63
C ASN A 106 -5.13 -13.71 -49.62
N GLN A 107 -4.53 -14.80 -49.15
CA GLN A 107 -4.13 -15.91 -50.03
C GLN A 107 -5.34 -16.58 -50.67
N SER A 108 -6.42 -16.82 -49.91
CA SER A 108 -7.67 -17.39 -50.44
C SER A 108 -8.31 -16.48 -51.49
N ILE A 109 -8.36 -15.17 -51.24
CA ILE A 109 -8.83 -14.19 -52.23
C ILE A 109 -7.98 -14.27 -53.50
N ARG A 110 -6.64 -14.26 -53.40
CA ARG A 110 -5.74 -14.38 -54.56
C ARG A 110 -5.90 -15.69 -55.33
N ARG A 111 -6.26 -16.79 -54.67
CA ARG A 111 -6.51 -18.09 -55.33
C ARG A 111 -7.85 -18.11 -56.03
N LEU A 112 -8.88 -17.51 -55.43
CA LEU A 112 -10.26 -17.57 -55.91
C LEU A 112 -10.62 -16.44 -56.89
N THR A 113 -9.82 -15.37 -56.93
CA THR A 113 -10.06 -14.19 -57.75
C THR A 113 -8.90 -13.91 -58.68
N ARG A 114 -9.20 -13.35 -59.86
CA ARG A 114 -8.19 -12.86 -60.83
C ARG A 114 -8.53 -11.43 -61.25
N PRO A 115 -7.53 -10.55 -61.49
CA PRO A 115 -7.75 -9.12 -61.70
C PRO A 115 -8.14 -8.80 -63.14
N CYS A 116 -9.34 -8.29 -63.44
CA CYS A 116 -9.82 -8.04 -64.82
C CYS A 116 -8.71 -7.50 -65.78
N PRO A 117 -8.52 -8.08 -66.98
CA PRO A 117 -7.45 -7.64 -67.89
C PRO A 117 -7.59 -6.17 -68.36
N GLY A 118 -8.79 -5.58 -68.29
CA GLY A 118 -9.03 -4.18 -68.62
C GLY A 118 -8.81 -3.22 -67.45
N CYS A 119 -9.54 -3.41 -66.34
CA CYS A 119 -9.57 -2.47 -65.22
C CYS A 119 -8.95 -3.01 -63.90
N ARG A 120 -8.41 -4.23 -63.91
CA ARG A 120 -7.75 -4.93 -62.79
C ARG A 120 -8.60 -5.19 -61.55
N VAL A 121 -9.90 -4.93 -61.58
CA VAL A 121 -10.80 -5.27 -60.47
C VAL A 121 -10.82 -6.78 -60.24
N PRO A 122 -10.78 -7.28 -58.99
CA PRO A 122 -10.74 -8.70 -58.71
C PRO A 122 -12.09 -9.36 -59.05
N ILE A 123 -12.07 -10.31 -59.98
CA ILE A 123 -13.24 -11.08 -60.41
C ILE A 123 -13.14 -12.50 -59.83
N GLN A 124 -14.19 -12.96 -59.15
CA GLN A 124 -14.32 -14.35 -58.73
C GLN A 124 -15.00 -15.18 -59.82
N LYS A 125 -14.45 -16.34 -60.17
CA LYS A 125 -15.10 -17.27 -61.11
C LYS A 125 -16.37 -17.85 -60.47
N ARG A 126 -17.55 -17.53 -61.03
CA ARG A 126 -18.84 -18.09 -60.59
C ARG A 126 -19.25 -19.22 -61.55
N GLY A 127 -18.96 -20.47 -61.18
CA GLY A 127 -19.36 -21.67 -61.96
C GLY A 127 -18.28 -22.25 -62.88
N GLY A 128 -18.69 -23.14 -63.80
CA GLY A 128 -17.80 -23.91 -64.67
C GLY A 128 -17.44 -23.26 -66.02
N CYS A 129 -18.22 -22.28 -66.49
CA CYS A 129 -18.02 -21.66 -67.80
C CYS A 129 -16.70 -20.85 -67.86
N ASP A 130 -16.02 -20.89 -69.00
CA ASP A 130 -14.76 -20.15 -69.22
C ASP A 130 -15.01 -18.69 -69.67
N HIS A 131 -16.21 -18.36 -70.16
CA HIS A 131 -16.56 -17.02 -70.63
C HIS A 131 -16.99 -16.15 -69.44
N MET A 132 -16.21 -15.11 -69.16
CA MET A 132 -16.41 -14.20 -68.05
C MET A 132 -16.74 -12.78 -68.53
N HIS A 133 -17.46 -12.04 -67.69
CA HIS A 133 -17.90 -10.67 -67.94
C HIS A 133 -17.54 -9.81 -66.72
N CYS A 134 -16.80 -8.72 -66.92
CA CYS A 134 -16.51 -7.75 -65.87
C CYS A 134 -17.69 -6.77 -65.71
N THR A 135 -18.19 -6.56 -64.50
CA THR A 135 -19.30 -5.61 -64.24
C THR A 135 -18.88 -4.15 -64.14
N GLU A 136 -17.57 -3.87 -64.08
CA GLU A 136 -17.04 -2.51 -63.90
C GLU A 136 -16.62 -1.86 -65.22
N CYS A 137 -16.15 -2.66 -66.20
CA CYS A 137 -15.73 -2.16 -67.52
C CYS A 137 -16.40 -2.89 -68.70
N ASP A 138 -17.38 -3.75 -68.41
CA ASP A 138 -18.16 -4.54 -69.38
C ASP A 138 -17.35 -5.43 -70.34
N LEU A 139 -16.06 -5.62 -70.06
CA LEU A 139 -15.18 -6.46 -70.85
C LEU A 139 -15.56 -7.94 -70.72
N ARG A 140 -15.76 -8.60 -71.86
CA ARG A 140 -15.95 -10.05 -71.97
C ARG A 140 -14.62 -10.71 -72.30
N PHE A 141 -14.25 -11.75 -71.56
CA PHE A 141 -12.96 -12.45 -71.73
C PHE A 141 -13.06 -13.93 -71.36
N SER A 142 -12.15 -14.74 -71.87
CA SER A 142 -12.01 -16.15 -71.48
C SER A 142 -11.07 -16.29 -70.28
N TRP A 143 -11.52 -16.91 -69.19
CA TRP A 143 -10.77 -17.03 -67.93
C TRP A 143 -9.43 -17.78 -68.09
N SER A 144 -9.41 -18.81 -68.94
CA SER A 144 -8.20 -19.62 -69.23
C SER A 144 -7.16 -18.90 -70.10
N ARG A 145 -7.59 -17.97 -70.97
CA ARG A 145 -6.74 -17.31 -71.98
C ARG A 145 -6.40 -15.86 -71.68
N ALA A 146 -7.03 -15.25 -70.66
CA ALA A 146 -6.72 -13.89 -70.26
C ALA A 146 -5.26 -13.77 -69.77
N SER A 147 -4.57 -12.72 -70.21
CA SER A 147 -3.24 -12.33 -69.70
C SER A 147 -3.41 -11.48 -68.44
N TRP A 148 -2.86 -11.95 -67.32
CA TRP A 148 -2.97 -11.38 -65.98
C TRP A 148 -1.63 -10.85 -65.48
#